data_AF-A0A0G1QWR9-F1
#
_entry.id   AF-A0A0G1QWR9-F1
#
_cell.length_a   1.000
_cell.length_b   1.000
_cell.length_c   1.000
_cell.angle_alpha   90.00
_cell.angle_beta   90.00
_cell.angle_gamma   90.00
#
_symmetry.space_group_name_H-M   'P 1'
#
loop_
_entity.id
_entity.type
_entity.pdbx_description
1 polymer ?
#
loop_
_entity_poly.entity_id
_entity_poly.type
_entity_poly.pdbx_seq_one_letter_code
_entity_poly.pdbx_strand_id
1 'polypeptide(L)'
;TIAVAKRCFQKGYVDTMQATIVIPYPGTPLYKDCVEDNLLLVSPTDYEAFDMRQPVMKIPFEKERLLELTQELYSSFFTPQYIMRKVLSIQEYEDVKFLVYSAWKLLGHLLDFDKKQTKVNMLSPQFWIAAIKSLSTHLLPKKEDVLAEKMIEESAKAEIAAKVKVSL
;
A
#
# COMPACT_ATOMS: atom_id res chain seq x y z
N THR A 1 -7.05 6.40 -3.75
CA THR A 1 -5.58 6.19 -3.64
C THR A 1 -5.15 4.81 -4.12
N ILE A 2 -5.64 3.71 -3.55
CA ILE A 2 -5.23 2.34 -3.94
C ILE A 2 -5.44 2.06 -5.44
N ALA A 3 -6.62 2.39 -5.98
CA ALA A 3 -6.91 2.25 -7.41
C ALA A 3 -5.92 3.01 -8.31
N VAL A 4 -5.48 4.21 -7.88
CA VAL A 4 -4.48 5.01 -8.60
C VAL A 4 -3.11 4.34 -8.53
N ALA A 5 -2.69 3.85 -7.36
CA ALA A 5 -1.45 3.10 -7.21
C ALA A 5 -1.44 1.84 -8.11
N LYS A 6 -2.51 1.04 -8.08
CA LYS A 6 -2.71 -0.12 -8.94
C LYS A 6 -2.58 0.25 -10.43
N ARG A 7 -3.21 1.34 -10.85
CA ARG A 7 -3.10 1.86 -12.22
C ARG A 7 -1.67 2.25 -12.59
N CYS A 8 -0.96 2.96 -11.71
CA CYS A 8 0.43 3.34 -11.94
C CYS A 8 1.33 2.10 -12.17
N PHE A 9 1.13 1.04 -11.37
CA PHE A 9 1.82 -0.24 -11.58
C PHE A 9 1.41 -0.89 -12.92
N GLN A 10 0.11 -0.99 -13.21
CA GLN A 10 -0.38 -1.58 -14.47
C GLN A 10 0.20 -0.89 -15.71
N LYS A 11 0.32 0.44 -15.67
CA LYS A 11 0.88 1.25 -16.76
C LYS A 11 2.41 1.23 -16.78
N GLY A 12 3.06 0.75 -15.72
CA GLY A 12 4.52 0.74 -15.58
C GLY A 12 5.11 2.12 -15.28
N TYR A 13 4.36 3.00 -14.63
CA TYR A 13 4.84 4.33 -14.21
C TYR A 13 5.69 4.28 -12.94
N VAL A 14 5.55 3.20 -12.16
CA VAL A 14 6.24 2.99 -10.89
C VAL A 14 6.64 1.52 -10.75
N ASP A 15 7.73 1.30 -10.01
CA ASP A 15 8.31 -0.04 -9.77
C ASP A 15 8.39 -0.38 -8.28
N THR A 16 8.29 0.63 -7.42
CA THR A 16 8.35 0.50 -5.97
C THR A 16 7.22 1.30 -5.33
N MET A 17 6.88 0.92 -4.10
CA MET A 17 5.86 1.61 -3.32
C MET A 17 6.17 1.41 -1.85
N GLN A 18 5.90 2.46 -1.08
CA GLN A 18 6.05 2.49 0.37
C GLN A 18 4.73 2.89 1.00
N ALA A 19 4.30 2.12 2.00
CA ALA A 19 3.16 2.44 2.83
C ALA A 19 3.66 2.72 4.25
N THR A 20 3.39 3.91 4.77
CA THR A 20 3.83 4.32 6.11
C THR A 20 2.64 4.88 6.86
N ILE A 21 2.44 4.40 8.09
CA ILE A 21 1.49 5.00 9.02
C ILE A 21 2.15 6.24 9.60
N VAL A 22 1.42 7.36 9.61
CA VAL A 22 1.92 8.61 10.21
C VAL A 22 2.05 8.41 11.72
N ILE A 23 3.24 8.65 12.25
CA ILE A 23 3.55 8.57 13.68
C ILE A 23 4.04 9.95 14.18
N PRO A 24 3.38 10.53 15.20
CA PRO A 24 3.80 11.77 15.81
C PRO A 24 4.91 11.48 16.83
N TYR A 25 6.16 11.46 16.40
CA TYR A 25 7.25 11.12 17.31
C TYR A 25 7.44 12.19 18.41
N PRO A 26 7.77 11.79 19.66
CA PRO A 26 8.04 12.71 20.75
C PRO A 26 9.06 13.80 20.37
N GLY A 27 8.74 15.05 20.71
CA GLY A 27 9.56 16.22 20.37
C GLY A 27 9.25 16.86 19.01
N THR A 28 8.34 16.30 18.21
CA THR A 28 7.86 16.94 16.97
C THR A 28 6.69 17.91 17.24
N PRO A 29 6.47 18.92 16.38
CA PRO A 29 5.28 19.77 16.46
C PRO A 29 3.99 18.96 16.42
N LEU A 30 3.89 17.96 15.54
CA LEU A 30 2.72 17.09 15.46
C LEU A 30 2.45 16.33 16.76
N TYR A 31 3.50 15.88 17.46
CA TYR A 31 3.35 15.24 18.77
C TYR A 31 2.82 16.20 19.83
N LYS A 32 3.34 17.43 19.84
CA LYS A 32 2.83 18.48 20.74
C LYS A 32 1.33 18.70 20.52
N ASP A 33 0.92 18.90 19.27
CA ASP A 33 -0.49 19.09 18.91
C ASP A 33 -1.34 17.87 19.32
N CYS A 34 -0.82 16.65 19.10
CA CYS A 34 -1.52 15.43 19.50
C CYS A 34 -1.69 15.26 21.02
N VAL A 35 -0.73 15.74 21.81
CA VAL A 35 -0.82 15.72 23.28
C VAL A 35 -1.80 16.79 23.76
N GLU A 36 -1.71 18.01 23.22
CA GLU A 36 -2.57 19.14 23.59
C GLU A 36 -4.05 18.86 23.25
N ASP A 37 -4.32 18.30 22.07
CA ASP A 37 -5.67 18.01 21.58
C ASP A 37 -6.18 16.61 21.97
N ASN A 38 -5.44 15.88 22.81
CA ASN A 38 -5.78 14.52 23.23
C ASN A 38 -6.07 13.57 22.04
N LEU A 39 -5.22 13.62 21.02
CA LEU A 39 -5.33 12.81 19.80
C LEU A 39 -4.55 11.49 19.87
N LEU A 40 -3.75 11.25 20.91
CA LEU A 40 -3.03 10.00 21.07
C LEU A 40 -3.95 8.86 21.54
N LEU A 41 -3.70 7.66 21.02
CA LEU A 41 -4.35 6.40 21.43
C LEU A 41 -3.54 5.64 22.49
N VAL A 42 -2.30 6.06 22.73
CA VAL A 42 -1.33 5.44 23.63
C VAL A 42 -0.81 6.48 24.61
N SER A 43 -0.18 6.03 25.71
CA SER A 43 0.43 6.97 26.66
C SER A 43 1.51 7.81 25.97
N PRO A 44 1.58 9.13 26.21
CA PRO A 44 2.66 9.97 25.70
C PRO A 44 4.06 9.51 26.16
N THR A 45 4.14 8.79 27.27
CA THR A 45 5.39 8.27 27.84
C THR A 45 5.74 6.84 27.40
N ASP A 46 4.86 6.18 26.64
CA ASP A 46 5.08 4.82 26.15
C ASP A 46 5.78 4.84 24.79
N TYR A 47 7.10 5.07 24.81
CA TYR A 47 7.92 5.21 23.60
C TYR A 47 7.90 3.97 22.69
N GLU A 48 7.76 2.77 23.27
CA GLU A 48 7.71 1.51 22.52
C GLU A 48 6.47 1.41 21.63
N ALA A 49 5.39 2.13 21.97
CA ALA A 49 4.18 2.14 21.15
C ALA A 49 4.35 2.88 19.81
N PHE A 50 5.38 3.72 19.66
CA PHE A 50 5.63 4.56 18.47
C PHE A 50 6.43 3.82 17.37
N ASP A 51 6.53 2.50 17.45
CA ASP A 51 7.30 1.64 16.53
C ASP A 51 6.64 1.35 15.17
N MET A 52 5.61 2.12 14.81
CA MET A 52 4.90 2.06 13.52
C MET A 52 4.06 0.79 13.27
N ARG A 53 4.01 -0.19 14.19
CA ARG A 53 3.19 -1.41 14.01
C ARG A 53 1.69 -1.17 14.14
N GLN A 54 1.29 -0.06 14.75
CA GLN A 54 -0.09 0.30 14.98
C GLN A 54 -0.28 1.82 14.94
N PRO A 55 -1.50 2.32 14.67
CA PRO A 55 -1.78 3.74 14.82
C PRO A 55 -1.64 4.13 16.29
N VAL A 56 -0.89 5.20 16.55
CA VAL A 56 -0.79 5.85 17.86
C VAL A 56 -1.61 7.13 17.94
N MET A 57 -2.20 7.56 16.82
CA MET A 57 -3.10 8.70 16.71
C MET A 57 -4.53 8.24 16.43
N LYS A 58 -5.52 8.99 16.92
CA LYS A 58 -6.93 8.82 16.56
C LYS A 58 -7.09 8.96 15.06
N ILE A 59 -7.86 8.04 14.48
CA ILE A 59 -8.18 7.96 13.06
C ILE A 59 -9.70 7.84 12.88
N PRO A 60 -10.26 8.28 11.74
CA PRO A 60 -11.72 8.33 11.54
C PRO A 60 -12.35 6.95 11.23
N PHE A 61 -11.61 5.86 11.42
CA PHE A 61 -12.04 4.49 11.15
C PHE A 61 -11.26 3.50 12.04
N GLU A 62 -11.70 2.25 12.07
CA GLU A 62 -11.10 1.21 12.90
C GLU A 62 -9.64 0.90 12.55
N LYS A 63 -8.84 0.52 13.55
CA LYS A 63 -7.42 0.14 13.37
C LYS A 63 -7.25 -0.97 12.34
N GLU A 64 -8.13 -1.97 12.36
CA GLU A 64 -8.12 -3.09 11.42
C GLU A 64 -8.22 -2.60 9.98
N ARG A 65 -9.07 -1.59 9.75
CA ARG A 65 -9.24 -1.01 8.42
C ARG A 65 -7.97 -0.32 7.92
N LEU A 66 -7.19 0.32 8.80
CA LEU A 66 -5.89 0.90 8.43
C LEU A 66 -4.89 -0.17 7.96
N LEU A 67 -4.85 -1.29 8.67
CA LEU A 67 -3.96 -2.40 8.35
C LEU A 67 -4.37 -3.08 7.03
N GLU A 68 -5.67 -3.26 6.81
CA GLU A 68 -6.22 -3.73 5.54
C GLU A 68 -5.84 -2.79 4.38
N LEU A 69 -5.97 -1.48 4.55
CA LEU A 69 -5.60 -0.50 3.53
C LEU A 69 -4.10 -0.56 3.21
N THR A 70 -3.27 -0.75 4.23
CA THR A 70 -1.81 -0.94 4.07
C THR A 70 -1.51 -2.21 3.27
N GLN A 71 -2.17 -3.32 3.59
CA GLN A 71 -2.05 -4.57 2.83
C GLN A 71 -2.53 -4.44 1.39
N GLU A 72 -3.69 -3.82 1.18
CA GLU A 72 -4.27 -3.64 -0.15
C GLU A 72 -3.38 -2.75 -1.03
N LEU A 73 -2.68 -1.80 -0.41
CA LEU A 73 -1.66 -1.02 -1.08
C LEU A 73 -0.48 -1.93 -1.47
N TYR A 74 0.04 -2.77 -0.57
CA TYR A 74 1.10 -3.75 -0.87
C TYR A 74 0.73 -4.76 -1.96
N SER A 75 -0.55 -5.12 -2.12
CA SER A 75 -0.97 -6.00 -3.22
C SER A 75 -1.28 -5.27 -4.54
N SER A 76 -1.22 -3.92 -4.56
CA SER A 76 -1.60 -3.13 -5.75
C SER A 76 -0.74 -3.40 -6.99
N PHE A 77 0.51 -3.83 -6.80
CA PHE A 77 1.38 -4.21 -7.92
C PHE A 77 1.09 -5.63 -8.45
N PHE A 78 0.35 -6.47 -7.71
CA PHE A 78 0.04 -7.85 -8.11
C PHE A 78 -1.09 -7.87 -9.15
N THR A 79 -0.78 -7.37 -10.34
CA THR A 79 -1.69 -7.37 -11.49
C THR A 79 -1.06 -8.16 -12.64
N PRO A 80 -1.84 -8.90 -13.44
CA PRO A 80 -1.31 -9.65 -14.58
C PRO A 80 -0.52 -8.77 -15.54
N GLN A 81 -0.97 -7.52 -15.75
CA GLN A 81 -0.32 -6.56 -16.64
C GLN A 81 1.06 -6.16 -16.13
N TYR A 82 1.19 -5.85 -14.82
CA TYR A 82 2.47 -5.50 -14.22
C TYR A 82 3.43 -6.71 -14.22
N ILE A 83 2.94 -7.88 -13.82
CA ILE A 83 3.74 -9.11 -13.80
C ILE A 83 4.25 -9.44 -15.21
N MET A 84 3.38 -9.41 -16.22
CA MET A 84 3.79 -9.64 -17.61
C MET A 84 4.84 -8.63 -18.06
N ARG A 85 4.65 -7.34 -17.74
CA ARG A 85 5.64 -6.29 -18.06
C ARG A 85 6.99 -6.57 -17.40
N LYS A 86 7.00 -7.00 -16.14
CA LYS A 86 8.23 -7.36 -15.41
C LYS A 86 8.92 -8.60 -15.95
N VAL A 87 8.15 -9.61 -16.36
CA VAL A 87 8.72 -10.82 -17.00
C VAL A 87 9.32 -10.48 -18.36
N LEU A 88 8.62 -9.68 -19.18
CA LEU A 88 9.12 -9.26 -20.49
C LEU A 88 10.28 -8.25 -20.43
N SER A 89 10.47 -7.56 -19.30
CA SER A 89 11.59 -6.63 -19.11
C SER A 89 12.89 -7.33 -18.69
N ILE A 90 12.86 -8.64 -18.43
CA ILE A 90 14.07 -9.40 -18.08
C ILE A 90 15.02 -9.38 -19.28
N GLN A 91 16.20 -8.80 -19.10
CA GLN A 91 17.26 -8.80 -20.11
C GLN A 91 18.44 -9.65 -19.64
N GLU A 92 18.70 -9.68 -18.34
CA GLU A 92 19.89 -10.30 -17.76
C GLU A 92 19.57 -11.23 -16.58
N TYR A 93 20.56 -12.05 -16.22
CA TYR A 93 20.43 -12.98 -15.09
C TYR A 93 20.23 -12.26 -13.74
N GLU A 94 20.75 -11.04 -13.62
CA GLU A 94 20.57 -10.22 -12.42
C GLU A 94 19.10 -9.82 -12.20
N ASP A 95 18.37 -9.53 -13.27
CA ASP A 95 16.92 -9.24 -13.21
C ASP A 95 16.15 -10.43 -12.65
N VAL A 96 16.52 -11.65 -13.06
CA VAL A 96 15.91 -12.88 -12.55
C VAL A 96 16.17 -13.02 -11.05
N LYS A 97 17.42 -12.81 -10.60
CA LYS A 97 17.75 -12.84 -9.17
C LYS A 97 16.96 -11.80 -8.40
N PHE A 98 16.85 -10.58 -8.93
CA PHE A 98 16.12 -9.49 -8.33
C PHE A 98 14.63 -9.85 -8.19
N LEU A 99 13.98 -10.33 -9.25
CA LEU A 99 12.57 -10.71 -9.22
C LEU A 99 12.30 -11.86 -8.24
N VAL A 100 13.19 -12.86 -8.17
CA VAL A 100 13.09 -13.94 -7.19
C VAL A 100 13.23 -13.41 -5.77
N TYR A 101 14.19 -12.52 -5.52
CA TYR A 101 14.36 -11.88 -4.20
C TYR A 101 13.16 -11.01 -3.82
N SER A 102 12.62 -10.22 -4.75
CA SER A 102 11.43 -9.40 -4.53
C SER A 102 10.20 -10.26 -4.26
N ALA A 103 10.02 -11.36 -4.99
CA ALA A 103 8.95 -12.31 -4.74
C ALA A 103 9.09 -12.96 -3.35
N TRP A 104 10.31 -13.34 -2.95
CA TRP A 104 10.60 -13.87 -1.62
C TRP A 104 10.27 -12.88 -0.50
N LYS A 105 10.64 -11.59 -0.66
CA LYS A 105 10.32 -10.53 0.30
C LYS A 105 8.82 -10.25 0.37
N LEU A 106 8.13 -10.22 -0.76
CA LEU A 106 6.68 -10.08 -0.81
C LEU A 106 5.98 -11.19 -0.04
N LEU A 107 6.42 -12.44 -0.25
CA LEU A 107 5.87 -13.58 0.48
C LEU A 107 6.06 -13.40 1.99
N GLY A 108 7.19 -12.84 2.45
CA GLY A 108 7.37 -12.46 3.86
C GLY A 108 6.40 -11.38 4.32
N HIS A 109 6.25 -10.29 3.56
CA HIS A 109 5.36 -9.19 3.94
C HIS A 109 3.87 -9.54 3.94
N LEU A 110 3.44 -10.51 3.12
CA LEU A 110 2.08 -11.07 3.21
C LEU A 110 1.81 -11.78 4.56
N LEU A 111 2.86 -12.13 5.31
CA LEU A 111 2.81 -12.79 6.62
C LEU A 111 2.91 -11.84 7.80
N ASP A 112 3.46 -10.64 7.57
CA ASP A 112 3.78 -9.66 8.61
C ASP A 112 2.54 -9.08 9.31
N PHE A 113 1.33 -9.56 8.99
CA PHE A 113 0.08 -9.01 9.49
C PHE A 113 -0.95 -10.06 9.92
N ASP A 114 -0.56 -11.32 10.10
CA ASP A 114 -1.40 -12.29 10.83
C ASP A 114 -1.56 -11.81 12.29
N LYS A 115 -2.81 -11.73 12.77
CA LYS A 115 -3.15 -11.38 14.16
C LYS A 115 -2.42 -12.26 15.18
N LYS A 116 -1.96 -13.45 14.79
CA LYS A 116 -1.19 -14.40 15.60
C LYS A 116 0.32 -14.31 15.40
N GLN A 117 0.90 -13.13 15.15
CA GLN A 117 2.34 -12.95 14.96
C GLN A 117 3.18 -13.62 16.08
N THR A 118 3.56 -14.87 15.85
CA THR A 118 4.62 -15.69 16.44
C THR A 118 4.50 -17.10 15.84
N LYS A 119 5.48 -17.46 14.99
CA LYS A 119 5.63 -18.73 14.24
C LYS A 119 4.73 -18.90 13.02
N VAL A 120 5.10 -18.17 11.97
CA VAL A 120 4.55 -18.38 10.64
C VAL A 120 5.09 -19.68 10.04
N ASN A 121 4.20 -20.61 9.68
CA ASN A 121 4.60 -21.81 8.94
C ASN A 121 4.28 -21.62 7.46
N MET A 122 5.30 -21.23 6.68
CA MET A 122 5.25 -21.07 5.23
C MET A 122 4.92 -22.36 4.47
N LEU A 123 4.99 -23.52 5.15
CA LEU A 123 4.59 -24.80 4.61
C LEU A 123 3.09 -25.10 4.85
N SER A 124 2.34 -24.21 5.51
CA SER A 124 0.93 -24.47 5.82
C SER A 124 0.04 -24.30 4.58
N PRO A 125 -0.83 -25.29 4.25
CA PRO A 125 -1.73 -25.18 3.10
C PRO A 125 -2.77 -24.05 3.25
N GLN A 126 -3.23 -23.78 4.48
CA GLN A 126 -4.20 -22.73 4.78
C GLN A 126 -3.64 -21.34 4.45
N PHE A 127 -2.35 -21.13 4.68
CA PHE A 127 -1.67 -19.89 4.31
C PHE A 127 -1.69 -19.66 2.80
N TRP A 128 -1.27 -20.65 2.01
CA TRP A 128 -1.26 -20.55 0.55
C TRP A 128 -2.67 -20.32 -0.02
N ILE A 129 -3.70 -20.96 0.54
CA ILE A 129 -5.10 -20.72 0.16
C ILE A 129 -5.51 -19.26 0.42
N ALA A 130 -5.19 -18.71 1.59
CA ALA A 130 -5.51 -17.32 1.94
C ALA A 130 -4.75 -16.31 1.08
N ALA A 131 -3.45 -16.53 0.86
CA ALA A 131 -2.61 -15.70 0.00
C ALA A 131 -3.12 -15.68 -1.45
N ILE A 132 -3.38 -16.86 -2.03
CA ILE A 132 -3.91 -16.97 -3.39
C ILE A 132 -5.30 -16.32 -3.48
N LYS A 133 -6.16 -16.51 -2.48
CA LYS A 133 -7.49 -15.88 -2.45
C LYS A 133 -7.39 -14.35 -2.37
N SER A 134 -6.48 -13.81 -1.56
CA SER A 134 -6.26 -12.37 -1.47
C SER A 134 -5.77 -11.81 -2.80
N LEU A 135 -4.74 -12.43 -3.37
CA LEU A 135 -4.15 -12.05 -4.65
C LEU A 135 -5.13 -12.17 -5.82
N SER A 136 -5.99 -13.18 -5.83
CA SER A 136 -6.97 -13.37 -6.90
C SER A 136 -8.03 -12.27 -6.95
N THR A 137 -8.32 -11.60 -5.82
CA THR A 137 -9.23 -10.45 -5.81
C THR A 137 -8.71 -9.24 -6.58
N HIS A 138 -7.40 -9.19 -6.89
CA HIS A 138 -6.77 -8.11 -7.64
C HIS A 138 -6.70 -8.37 -9.16
N LEU A 139 -7.02 -9.59 -9.61
CA LEU A 139 -6.97 -9.98 -11.03
C LEU A 139 -8.03 -9.31 -11.88
N LEU A 140 -9.20 -9.02 -11.28
CA LEU A 140 -10.31 -8.35 -11.96
C LEU A 140 -10.39 -6.88 -11.56
N PRO A 141 -10.83 -6.00 -12.47
CA PRO A 141 -11.06 -4.60 -12.15
C PRO A 141 -12.23 -4.45 -11.17
N LYS A 142 -12.03 -3.68 -10.11
CA LYS A 142 -13.07 -3.34 -9.13
C LYS A 142 -13.84 -2.09 -9.58
N LYS A 143 -15.01 -1.85 -8.98
CA LYS A 143 -15.79 -0.61 -9.19
C LYS A 143 -14.96 0.65 -8.90
N GLU A 144 -14.09 0.58 -7.89
CA GLU A 144 -13.17 1.67 -7.51
C GLU A 144 -12.14 1.98 -8.61
N ASP A 145 -11.67 0.96 -9.34
CA ASP A 145 -10.73 1.12 -10.45
C ASP A 145 -11.37 1.94 -11.59
N VAL A 146 -12.63 1.64 -11.91
CA VAL A 146 -13.39 2.36 -12.95
C VAL A 146 -13.67 3.80 -12.52
N LEU A 147 -14.01 4.02 -11.25
CA LEU A 147 -14.20 5.37 -10.72
C LEU A 147 -12.91 6.18 -10.78
N ALA A 148 -11.78 5.57 -10.43
CA ALA A 148 -10.47 6.23 -10.48
C ALA A 148 -10.10 6.66 -11.90
N GLU A 149 -10.34 5.82 -12.92
CA GLU A 149 -10.09 6.21 -14.32
C GLU A 149 -10.95 7.41 -14.73
N LYS A 150 -12.24 7.42 -14.37
CA LYS A 150 -13.13 8.57 -14.66
C LYS A 150 -12.63 9.85 -14.00
N MET A 151 -12.26 9.80 -12.73
CA MET A 151 -11.74 10.96 -12.00
C MET A 151 -10.42 11.47 -12.60
N ILE A 152 -9.55 10.57 -13.07
CA ILE A 152 -8.30 10.93 -13.73
C ILE A 152 -8.58 11.62 -15.08
N GLU A 153 -9.51 11.10 -15.87
CA GLU A 153 -9.91 11.72 -17.13
C GLU A 153 -10.53 13.10 -16.94
N GLU A 154 -11.41 13.25 -15.94
CA GLU A 154 -12.02 14.54 -15.58
C GLU A 154 -10.97 15.55 -15.13
N SER A 155 -10.04 15.14 -14.27
CA SER A 155 -8.93 15.99 -13.81
C SER A 155 -8.03 16.41 -14.97
N ALA A 156 -7.67 15.50 -15.87
CA ALA A 156 -6.86 15.81 -17.05
C ALA A 156 -7.56 16.80 -18.00
N LYS A 157 -8.87 16.63 -18.22
CA LYS A 157 -9.67 17.59 -19.01
C LYS A 157 -9.71 18.97 -18.35
N ALA A 158 -9.88 19.02 -17.03
CA ALA A 158 -9.88 20.28 -16.29
C ALA A 158 -8.53 20.99 -16.36
N GLU A 159 -7.42 20.26 -16.24
CA GLU A 159 -6.06 20.80 -16.36
C GLU A 159 -5.80 21.36 -17.76
N ILE A 160 -6.18 20.64 -18.82
CA ILE A 160 -6.07 21.11 -20.20
C ILE A 160 -6.89 22.38 -20.39
N ALA A 161 -8.15 22.41 -19.93
CA ALA A 161 -9.00 23.59 -20.03
C ALA A 161 -8.42 24.80 -19.28
N ALA A 162 -7.82 24.58 -18.11
CA ALA A 162 -7.14 25.63 -17.35
C ALA A 162 -5.92 26.18 -18.11
N LYS A 163 -5.08 25.31 -18.67
CA LYS A 163 -3.91 25.73 -19.48
C LYS A 163 -4.33 26.52 -20.72
N VAL A 164 -5.39 26.09 -21.42
CA VAL A 164 -5.92 26.81 -22.59
C VAL A 164 -6.44 28.20 -22.23
N LYS A 165 -7.12 28.36 -21.08
CA LYS A 165 -7.58 29.66 -20.59
C LYS A 165 -6.44 30.61 -20.17
N VAL A 166 -5.33 30.07 -19.69
CA VAL A 166 -4.15 30.87 -19.28
C VAL A 166 -3.31 31.30 -20.51
N SER A 167 -3.42 30.58 -21.63
CA SER A 167 -2.73 30.92 -22.89
C SER A 167 -3.46 31.89 -23.83
N LEU A 168 -4.67 32.35 -23.45
CA LEU A 168 -5.47 33.35 -24.16
C LEU A 168 -5.46 34.67 -23.39
#